data_AF-A0A3S2VIX1-F1
#
_entry.id   AF-A0A3S2VIX1-F1
#
_cell.length_a   1.000
_cell.length_b   1.000
_cell.length_c   1.000
_cell.angle_alpha   90.00
_cell.angle_beta   90.00
_cell.angle_gamma   90.00
#
_symmetry.space_group_name_H-M   'P 1'
#
loop_
_entity.id
_entity.type
_entity.pdbx_description
1 polymer ?
#
loop_
_entity_poly.entity_id
_entity_poly.type
_entity_poly.pdbx_seq_one_letter_code
_entity_poly.pdbx_strand_id
1 'polypeptide(L)'
;RLAPQDSPWDVQLTLAGTFDRGDTTSYTPFNPANGHFDKFKTYSSLDPKNKLDQGSAVLRAIYSIDDHLNFKSVTAWSEFDQPVDYDNSGQANSGTASPIQNNLITYKQRYATQEFQLNGEYDRFSYTLGVYLYKERFRAERDSLTFSVA
;
A
#
# COMPACT_ATOMS: atom_id res chain seq x y z
N ARG A 1 9.29 4.70 44.09
CA ARG A 1 8.56 3.79 43.17
C ARG A 1 7.44 4.63 42.57
N LEU A 2 7.54 5.04 41.32
CA LEU A 2 6.49 5.82 40.65
C LEU A 2 5.33 4.88 40.31
N ALA A 3 4.10 5.27 40.64
CA ALA A 3 2.92 4.56 40.16
C ALA A 3 2.80 4.79 38.64
N PRO A 4 2.13 3.91 37.87
CA PRO A 4 1.95 4.08 36.42
C PRO A 4 1.40 5.46 36.01
N GLN A 5 0.59 6.07 36.88
CA GLN A 5 0.01 7.41 36.72
C GLN A 5 1.00 8.57 36.90
N ASP A 6 2.18 8.34 37.48
CA ASP A 6 3.23 9.36 37.65
C ASP A 6 4.33 9.24 36.58
N SER A 7 4.11 8.42 35.55
CA SER A 7 5.07 8.22 34.46
C SER A 7 5.13 9.45 33.56
N PRO A 8 6.33 10.00 33.27
CA PRO A 8 6.49 11.05 32.26
C PRO A 8 6.29 10.54 30.83
N TRP A 9 6.14 9.23 30.65
CA TRP A 9 5.97 8.57 29.35
C TRP A 9 4.51 8.24 29.05
N ASP A 10 4.05 8.63 27.85
CA ASP A 10 2.86 8.09 27.16
C ASP A 10 3.34 7.30 25.94
N VAL A 11 3.07 5.99 25.92
CA VAL A 11 3.51 5.09 24.86
C VAL A 11 2.32 4.30 24.31
N GLN A 12 2.15 4.32 23.00
CA GLN A 12 1.12 3.56 22.30
C GLN A 12 1.73 2.77 21.13
N LEU A 13 1.44 1.47 21.09
CA LEU A 13 1.67 0.62 19.92
C LEU A 13 0.33 0.37 19.22
N THR A 14 0.27 0.65 17.92
CA THR A 14 -0.86 0.33 17.05
C THR A 14 -0.42 -0.69 16.01
N LEU A 15 -1.20 -1.76 15.83
CA LEU A 15 -0.98 -2.78 14.81
C LEU A 15 -2.21 -2.81 13.91
N ALA A 16 -2.00 -2.93 12.59
CA ALA A 16 -3.06 -3.12 11.63
C ALA A 16 -2.67 -4.18 10.61
N GLY A 17 -3.67 -4.92 10.13
CA GLY A 17 -3.50 -5.93 9.10
C GLY A 17 -4.72 -5.97 8.19
N THR A 18 -4.46 -6.12 6.89
CA THR A 18 -5.48 -6.29 5.86
C THR A 18 -5.20 -7.58 5.12
N PHE A 19 -6.21 -8.45 5.05
CA PHE A 19 -6.16 -9.71 4.33
C PHE A 19 -7.33 -9.72 3.35
N ASP A 20 -7.03 -9.54 2.08
CA ASP A 20 -8.01 -9.64 1.00
C ASP A 20 -7.75 -10.90 0.19
N ARG A 21 -8.84 -11.62 -0.09
CA ARG A 21 -8.90 -12.84 -0.90
C ARG A 21 -9.97 -12.74 -1.98
N GLY A 22 -10.42 -11.51 -2.27
CA GLY A 22 -11.44 -11.25 -3.26
C GLY A 22 -10.92 -11.55 -4.68
N ASP A 23 -11.74 -12.28 -5.43
CA ASP A 23 -11.53 -12.51 -6.85
C ASP A 23 -11.79 -11.19 -7.60
N THR A 24 -10.75 -10.37 -7.73
CA THR A 24 -10.77 -9.17 -8.57
C THR A 24 -10.48 -9.58 -10.00
N THR A 25 -11.52 -10.03 -10.69
CA THR A 25 -11.42 -10.42 -12.11
C THR A 25 -11.61 -9.21 -13.00
N SER A 26 -10.59 -8.88 -13.80
CA SER A 26 -10.74 -7.97 -14.94
C SER A 26 -11.47 -8.70 -16.07
N TYR A 27 -12.59 -8.13 -16.50
CA TYR A 27 -13.33 -8.64 -17.65
C TYR A 27 -13.07 -7.74 -18.86
N THR A 28 -12.83 -8.35 -20.00
CA THR A 28 -12.56 -7.65 -21.25
C THR A 28 -13.66 -7.91 -22.27
N PRO A 29 -14.01 -6.95 -23.14
CA PRO A 29 -14.99 -7.14 -24.21
C PRO A 29 -14.50 -8.06 -25.35
N PHE A 30 -13.43 -8.83 -25.14
CA PHE A 30 -12.84 -9.73 -26.13
C PHE A 30 -13.16 -11.19 -25.78
N ASN A 31 -13.71 -11.94 -26.73
CA ASN A 31 -13.96 -13.36 -26.56
C ASN A 31 -12.76 -14.17 -27.08
N PRO A 32 -11.95 -14.78 -26.20
CA PRO A 32 -10.77 -15.55 -26.62
C PRO A 32 -11.14 -16.84 -27.37
N ALA A 33 -12.35 -17.37 -27.21
CA ALA A 33 -12.76 -18.61 -27.86
C ALA A 33 -13.00 -18.44 -29.37
N ASN A 34 -13.29 -17.22 -29.84
CA ASN A 34 -13.60 -16.95 -31.24
C ASN A 34 -12.93 -15.69 -31.80
N GLY A 35 -12.14 -14.97 -31.00
CA GLY A 35 -11.42 -13.76 -31.43
C GLY A 35 -12.29 -12.52 -31.65
N HIS A 36 -13.55 -12.53 -31.20
CA HIS A 36 -14.51 -11.46 -31.46
C HIS A 36 -14.53 -10.41 -30.35
N PHE A 37 -14.63 -9.14 -30.72
CA PHE A 37 -14.81 -8.01 -29.79
C PHE A 37 -16.28 -7.58 -29.73
N ASP A 38 -16.86 -7.51 -28.53
CA ASP A 38 -18.21 -6.99 -28.27
C ASP A 38 -18.22 -6.08 -27.04
N LYS A 39 -18.41 -4.78 -27.25
CA LYS A 39 -18.42 -3.78 -26.18
C LYS A 39 -19.52 -3.96 -25.13
N PHE A 40 -20.55 -4.76 -25.42
CA PHE A 40 -21.67 -5.02 -24.51
C PHE A 40 -21.56 -6.35 -23.77
N LYS A 41 -20.54 -7.15 -24.05
CA LYS A 41 -20.35 -8.45 -23.44
C LYS A 41 -18.90 -8.68 -23.08
N THR A 42 -18.64 -8.87 -21.80
CA THR A 42 -17.29 -9.05 -21.27
C THR A 42 -17.04 -10.50 -20.90
N TYR A 43 -15.79 -10.93 -21.07
CA TYR A 43 -15.28 -12.27 -20.77
C TYR A 43 -14.07 -12.12 -19.86
N SER A 44 -13.76 -13.16 -19.11
CA SER A 44 -12.44 -13.29 -18.51
C SER A 44 -11.93 -14.69 -18.78
N SER A 45 -10.70 -14.77 -19.27
CA SER A 45 -10.00 -16.04 -19.47
C SER A 45 -9.26 -16.50 -18.20
N LEU A 46 -9.23 -15.65 -17.17
CA LEU A 46 -8.46 -15.84 -15.96
C LEU A 46 -9.38 -16.27 -14.80
N ASP A 47 -8.83 -17.12 -13.92
CA ASP A 47 -9.30 -17.33 -12.56
C ASP A 47 -8.27 -16.68 -11.61
N PRO A 48 -8.24 -15.34 -11.51
CA PRO A 48 -7.15 -14.63 -10.87
C PRO A 48 -7.19 -14.85 -9.36
N LYS A 49 -6.12 -15.45 -8.82
CA LYS A 49 -5.91 -15.58 -7.36
C LYS A 49 -5.31 -14.31 -6.78
N ASN A 50 -5.94 -13.17 -7.07
CA ASN A 50 -5.56 -11.88 -6.51
C ASN A 50 -5.74 -11.94 -5.00
N LYS A 51 -4.73 -11.46 -4.29
CA LYS A 51 -4.77 -11.36 -2.83
C LYS A 51 -3.97 -10.15 -2.40
N LEU A 52 -4.37 -9.58 -1.27
CA LEU A 52 -3.59 -8.56 -0.60
C LEU A 52 -3.29 -9.05 0.81
N ASP A 53 -2.00 -9.15 1.12
CA ASP A 53 -1.52 -9.31 2.48
C ASP A 53 -0.77 -8.03 2.85
N GLN A 54 -1.34 -7.23 3.74
CA GLN A 54 -0.73 -5.98 4.21
C GLN A 54 -0.68 -5.96 5.73
N GLY A 55 0.45 -5.47 6.27
CA GLY A 55 0.62 -5.25 7.70
C GLY A 55 1.26 -3.90 7.98
N SER A 56 0.90 -3.30 9.10
CA SER A 56 1.56 -2.10 9.60
C SER A 56 1.65 -2.07 11.13
N ALA A 57 2.69 -1.40 11.61
CA ALA A 57 2.92 -1.15 13.02
C ALA A 57 3.33 0.31 13.22
N VAL A 58 2.76 0.96 14.22
CA VAL A 58 3.08 2.34 14.60
C VAL A 58 3.35 2.39 16.09
N LEU A 59 4.55 2.82 16.46
CA LEU A 59 4.92 3.10 17.84
C LEU A 59 4.98 4.61 18.04
N ARG A 60 4.11 5.13 18.90
CA ARG A 60 4.19 6.51 19.41
C ARG A 60 4.75 6.48 20.83
N ALA A 61 5.75 7.30 21.10
CA ALA A 61 6.23 7.58 22.44
C ALA A 61 6.30 9.10 22.65
N ILE A 62 5.69 9.58 23.73
CA ILE A 62 5.77 10.96 24.19
C ILE A 62 6.44 10.95 25.55
N TYR A 63 7.43 11.82 25.73
CA TYR A 63 8.09 12.06 27.00
C TYR A 63 7.87 13.50 27.42
N SER A 64 7.26 13.70 28.58
CA SER A 64 7.12 15.00 29.22
C SER A 64 8.44 15.36 29.89
N ILE A 65 9.14 16.36 29.36
CA ILE A 65 10.39 16.86 29.93
C ILE A 65 10.07 17.69 31.17
N ASP A 66 9.04 18.54 31.06
CA ASP A 66 8.42 19.31 32.13
C ASP A 66 6.95 19.64 31.76
N ASP A 67 6.30 20.49 32.55
CA ASP A 67 4.89 20.89 32.37
C ASP A 67 4.62 21.68 31.08
N HIS A 68 5.66 22.23 30.45
CA HIS A 68 5.58 23.11 29.28
C HIS A 68 6.23 22.52 28.04
N LEU A 69 6.96 21.41 28.16
CA LEU A 69 7.78 20.85 27.08
C LEU A 69 7.68 19.33 27.01
N ASN A 70 7.35 18.81 25.82
CA ASN A 70 7.39 17.38 25.54
C ASN A 70 8.16 17.04 24.27
N PHE A 71 8.72 15.84 24.25
CA PHE A 71 9.31 15.22 23.08
C PHE A 71 8.43 14.08 22.60
N LYS A 72 8.11 14.06 21.32
CA LYS A 72 7.31 13.00 20.69
C LYS A 72 8.12 12.32 19.59
N SER A 73 8.10 10.99 19.61
CA SER A 73 8.64 10.12 18.58
C SER A 73 7.51 9.27 18.00
N VAL A 74 7.41 9.21 16.67
CA VAL A 74 6.50 8.29 15.98
C VAL A 74 7.28 7.49 14.95
N THR A 75 7.36 6.19 15.17
CA THR A 75 7.95 5.24 14.21
C THR A 75 6.82 4.47 13.56
N ALA A 76 6.75 4.48 12.23
CA ALA A 76 5.81 3.64 11.50
C ALA A 76 6.55 2.70 10.54
N TRP A 77 6.02 1.50 10.39
CA TRP A 77 6.46 0.53 9.40
C TRP A 77 5.24 -0.11 8.76
N SER A 78 5.26 -0.28 7.44
CA SER A 78 4.22 -1.02 6.72
C SER A 78 4.82 -1.79 5.55
N GLU A 79 4.22 -2.92 5.26
CA GLU A 79 4.55 -3.77 4.11
C GLU A 79 3.29 -4.34 3.49
N PHE A 80 3.32 -4.53 2.17
CA PHE A 80 2.35 -5.36 1.46
C PHE A 80 3.01 -6.22 0.38
N ASP A 81 2.37 -7.35 0.11
CA ASP A 81 2.62 -8.23 -1.03
C ASP A 81 1.29 -8.50 -1.74
N GLN A 82 1.21 -8.12 -3.01
CA GLN A 82 0.01 -8.20 -3.81
C GLN A 82 0.33 -8.75 -5.21
N PRO A 83 0.00 -10.02 -5.50
CA PRO A 83 -0.15 -10.48 -6.87
C PRO A 83 -1.40 -9.84 -7.49
N VAL A 84 -1.23 -9.31 -8.69
CA VAL A 84 -2.29 -8.74 -9.52
C VAL A 84 -2.21 -9.42 -10.89
N ASP A 85 -3.10 -10.38 -11.08
CA ASP A 85 -3.36 -11.06 -12.34
C ASP A 85 -4.56 -10.40 -13.03
N TYR A 86 -4.36 -9.92 -14.25
CA TYR A 86 -5.40 -9.23 -15.00
C TYR A 86 -5.32 -9.50 -16.50
N ASP A 87 -6.49 -9.56 -17.11
CA ASP A 87 -6.71 -9.70 -18.55
C ASP A 87 -6.88 -8.30 -19.15
N ASN A 88 -5.99 -7.95 -20.07
CA ASN A 88 -6.03 -6.72 -20.87
C ASN A 88 -6.27 -7.01 -22.36
N SER A 89 -6.74 -8.21 -22.70
CA SER A 89 -7.07 -8.59 -24.07
C SER A 89 -8.14 -7.65 -24.63
N GLY A 90 -8.00 -7.27 -25.89
CA GLY A 90 -8.89 -6.25 -26.43
C GLY A 90 -8.45 -5.72 -27.78
N GLN A 91 -9.24 -4.79 -28.29
CA GLN A 91 -8.89 -4.06 -29.49
C GLN A 91 -7.99 -2.89 -29.12
N ALA A 92 -6.77 -2.86 -29.65
CA ALA A 92 -5.92 -1.68 -29.51
C ALA A 92 -6.55 -0.52 -30.29
N ASN A 93 -6.30 0.73 -29.86
CA ASN A 93 -6.76 1.93 -30.58
C ASN A 93 -6.26 2.02 -32.03
N SER A 94 -5.23 1.23 -32.40
CA SER A 94 -4.75 1.06 -33.78
C SER A 94 -5.66 0.20 -34.66
N GLY A 95 -6.75 -0.35 -34.13
CA GLY A 95 -7.66 -1.26 -34.85
C GLY A 95 -7.20 -2.72 -34.86
N THR A 96 -5.94 -2.99 -34.56
CA THR A 96 -5.38 -4.34 -34.40
C THR A 96 -5.85 -4.93 -33.07
N ALA A 97 -6.51 -6.09 -33.10
CA ALA A 97 -6.75 -6.84 -31.87
C ALA A 97 -5.40 -7.25 -31.28
N SER A 98 -5.20 -7.03 -29.97
CA SER A 98 -4.18 -7.77 -29.24
C SER A 98 -4.90 -8.95 -28.61
N PRO A 99 -4.87 -10.12 -29.26
CA PRO A 99 -5.85 -11.17 -29.01
C PRO A 99 -5.72 -11.75 -27.60
N ILE A 100 -4.53 -11.73 -26.97
CA ILE A 100 -4.35 -12.17 -25.59
C ILE A 100 -3.30 -11.27 -24.92
N GLN A 101 -3.68 -10.57 -23.85
CA GLN A 101 -2.77 -9.80 -23.00
C GLN A 101 -3.02 -10.11 -21.52
N ASN A 102 -2.49 -11.23 -21.06
CA ASN A 102 -2.55 -11.60 -19.66
C ASN A 102 -1.26 -11.13 -18.97
N ASN A 103 -1.39 -10.46 -17.83
CA ASN A 103 -0.27 -9.95 -17.08
C ASN A 103 -0.42 -10.35 -15.62
N LEU A 104 0.62 -10.98 -15.09
CA LEU A 104 0.79 -11.16 -13.65
C LEU A 104 1.85 -10.19 -13.16
N ILE A 105 1.47 -9.28 -12.27
CA ILE A 105 2.40 -8.38 -11.61
C ILE A 105 2.34 -8.64 -10.11
N THR A 106 3.46 -8.99 -9.52
CA THR A 106 3.58 -9.04 -8.06
C THR A 106 4.18 -7.73 -7.56
N TYR A 107 3.34 -6.93 -6.90
CA TYR A 107 3.75 -5.71 -6.23
C TYR A 107 4.17 -6.01 -4.79
N LYS A 108 5.40 -5.61 -4.45
CA LYS A 108 5.91 -5.70 -3.09
C LYS A 108 6.38 -4.31 -2.67
N GLN A 109 5.85 -3.82 -1.56
CA GLN A 109 6.26 -2.55 -1.00
C GLN A 109 6.54 -2.70 0.48
N ARG A 110 7.61 -2.04 0.93
CA ARG A 110 7.87 -1.82 2.34
C ARG A 110 8.30 -0.38 2.54
N TYR A 111 7.72 0.29 3.52
CA TYR A 111 8.14 1.63 3.89
C TYR A 111 8.24 1.77 5.41
N ALA A 112 9.10 2.69 5.83
CA ALA A 112 9.24 3.09 7.21
C ALA A 112 9.29 4.61 7.31
N THR A 113 8.68 5.13 8.36
CA THR A 113 8.72 6.54 8.71
C THR A 113 9.24 6.71 10.12
N GLN A 114 9.95 7.80 10.36
CA GLN A 114 10.34 8.23 11.69
C GLN A 114 10.11 9.72 11.80
N GLU A 115 9.30 10.11 12.77
CA GLU A 115 9.05 11.50 13.11
C GLU A 115 9.58 11.78 14.51
N PHE A 116 10.26 12.91 14.67
CA PHE A 116 10.62 13.47 15.97
C PHE A 116 10.05 14.88 16.07
N GLN A 117 9.35 15.17 17.16
CA GLN A 117 8.81 16.49 17.45
C GLN A 117 9.24 16.94 18.85
N LEU A 118 9.55 18.22 18.98
CA LEU A 118 9.65 18.92 20.26
C LEU A 118 8.50 19.94 20.30
N ASN A 119 7.62 19.80 21.30
CA ASN A 119 6.43 20.65 21.45
C ASN A 119 6.53 21.43 22.75
N GLY A 120 6.39 22.74 22.68
CA GLY A 120 6.42 23.63 23.85
C GLY A 120 5.21 24.54 23.93
N GLU A 121 4.76 24.83 25.15
CA GLU A 121 3.65 25.72 25.46
C GLU A 121 4.01 26.58 26.67
N TYR A 122 4.13 27.90 26.48
CA TYR A 122 4.50 28.87 27.50
C TYR A 122 3.57 30.08 27.43
N ASP A 123 2.65 30.24 28.38
CA ASP A 123 1.68 31.35 28.54
C ASP A 123 0.99 31.86 27.25
N ARG A 124 1.71 32.61 26.42
CA ARG A 124 1.24 33.24 25.18
C ARG A 124 1.84 32.66 23.91
N PHE A 125 2.74 31.68 24.03
CA PHE A 125 3.51 31.13 22.91
C PHE A 125 3.48 29.60 22.93
N SER A 126 3.08 29.01 21.81
CA SER A 126 3.14 27.57 21.58
C SER A 126 3.93 27.30 20.31
N TYR A 127 4.75 26.26 20.32
CA TYR A 127 5.57 25.89 19.17
C TYR A 127 5.73 24.38 19.02
N THR A 128 5.96 23.97 17.77
CA THR A 128 6.35 22.62 17.41
C THR A 128 7.52 22.68 16.44
N LEU A 129 8.61 22.00 16.79
CA LEU A 129 9.75 21.78 15.90
C LEU A 129 9.80 20.29 15.58
N GLY A 130 10.02 19.91 14.33
CA GLY A 130 10.05 18.50 13.97
C GLY A 130 10.94 18.16 12.79
N VAL A 131 11.35 16.89 12.75
CA VAL A 131 12.09 16.27 11.66
C VAL A 131 11.36 14.99 11.27
N TYR A 132 11.22 14.76 9.97
CA TYR A 132 10.57 13.59 9.41
C TYR A 132 11.50 12.87 8.45
N LEU A 133 11.60 11.55 8.61
CA LEU A 133 12.38 10.66 7.78
C LEU A 133 11.45 9.65 7.11
N TYR A 134 11.64 9.44 5.82
CA TYR A 134 10.91 8.47 5.02
C TYR A 134 11.87 7.58 4.26
N LYS A 135 11.62 6.27 4.28
CA LYS A 135 12.34 5.31 3.46
C LYS A 135 11.40 4.27 2.90
N GLU A 136 11.52 4.02 1.61
CA GLU A 136 10.70 3.05 0.90
C GLU A 136 11.54 2.16 0.00
N ARG A 137 11.04 0.93 -0.18
CA ARG A 137 11.43 0.07 -1.29
C ARG A 137 10.18 -0.49 -1.93
N PHE A 138 9.97 -0.14 -3.18
CA PHE A 138 8.93 -0.69 -4.04
C PHE A 138 9.55 -1.61 -5.10
N ARG A 139 8.89 -2.73 -5.38
CA ARG A 139 9.26 -3.71 -6.42
C ARG A 139 8.01 -4.14 -7.16
N ALA A 140 8.12 -4.18 -8.48
CA ALA A 140 7.12 -4.76 -9.36
C ALA A 140 7.79 -5.89 -10.16
N GLU A 141 7.44 -7.13 -9.84
CA GLU A 141 7.89 -8.31 -10.56
C GLU A 141 6.83 -8.61 -11.62
N ARG A 142 7.15 -8.39 -12.89
CA ARG A 142 6.22 -8.60 -14.00
C ARG A 142 6.54 -9.92 -14.68
N ASP A 143 5.54 -10.79 -14.75
CA ASP A 143 5.52 -11.92 -15.67
C ASP A 143 4.55 -11.58 -16.80
N SER A 144 5.11 -11.33 -17.98
CA SER A 144 4.36 -10.89 -19.15
C SER A 144 4.47 -11.95 -20.23
N LEU A 145 3.39 -12.71 -20.44
CA LEU A 145 3.25 -13.56 -21.63
C LEU A 145 2.80 -12.70 -22.80
N THR A 146 3.66 -11.78 -23.26
CA THR A 146 3.39 -10.95 -24.43
C THR A 146 4.05 -11.59 -25.64
N PHE A 147 3.28 -12.30 -26.48
CA PHE A 147 3.75 -12.65 -27.83
C PHE A 147 3.35 -11.52 -28.78
N SER A 148 4.32 -10.69 -29.17
CA SER A 148 4.16 -9.73 -30.25
C SER A 148 4.41 -10.47 -31.58
N VAL A 149 3.37 -10.73 -32.36
CA VAL A 149 3.55 -11.02 -33.79
C VAL A 149 3.72 -9.68 -34.50
N ALA A 150 4.93 -9.41 -34.98
CA ALA A 150 5.20 -8.31 -35.91
C ALA A 150 4.63 -8.62 -37.29
#